data_AF-A0A2V9TKF0-F1
#
_entry.id   AF-A0A2V9TKF0-F1
#
_cell.length_a   1.000
_cell.length_b   1.000
_cell.length_c   1.000
_cell.angle_alpha   90.00
_cell.angle_beta   90.00
_cell.angle_gamma   90.00
#
_symmetry.space_group_name_H-M   'P 1'
#
loop_
_entity.id
_entity.type
_entity.pdbx_description
1 polymer ?
#
loop_
_entity_poly.entity_id
_entity_poly.type
_entity_poly.pdbx_seq_one_letter_code
_entity_poly.pdbx_strand_id
1 'polypeptide(L)'
;MRKLAITILRRLILLLAAGLVIVCFSFLQSQIHAASEAPKVDLNPDNVGPRAIEELTSKTIARDYANSWKTMAEALDKNRVDLLDGYFTGFAKDKLTQLIAQQKQTGVRIRYDDRGHKLDALFYSPSGDAMQLRDRAQLGIEILDGGKVIHNEEANMQYLVLMTPGADRWLVRDLVTTPEVKP
;
A
#
# COMPACT_ATOMS: atom_id res chain seq x y z
N MET A 1 -12.14 59.05 -24.59
CA MET A 1 -11.87 57.68 -25.12
C MET A 1 -10.70 56.96 -24.44
N ARG A 2 -9.53 57.60 -24.25
CA ARG A 2 -8.34 56.97 -23.60
C ARG A 2 -8.56 56.36 -22.21
N LYS A 3 -9.31 57.04 -21.33
CA LYS A 3 -9.59 56.54 -19.95
C LYS A 3 -10.47 55.29 -19.92
N LEU A 4 -11.41 55.16 -20.86
CA LEU A 4 -12.32 54.00 -20.92
C LEU A 4 -11.56 52.73 -21.35
N ALA A 5 -10.64 52.87 -22.33
CA ALA A 5 -9.79 51.77 -22.79
C ALA A 5 -8.85 51.23 -21.70
N ILE A 6 -8.29 52.11 -20.86
CA ILE A 6 -7.40 51.72 -19.75
C ILE A 6 -8.16 50.95 -18.67
N THR A 7 -9.40 51.34 -18.37
CA THR A 7 -10.24 50.64 -17.38
C THR A 7 -10.67 49.25 -17.87
N ILE A 8 -10.99 49.13 -19.17
CA ILE A 8 -11.34 47.84 -19.79
C ILE A 8 -10.12 46.91 -19.80
N LEU A 9 -8.93 47.41 -20.17
CA LEU A 9 -7.70 46.64 -20.18
C LEU A 9 -7.29 46.15 -18.79
N ARG A 10 -7.42 47.00 -17.75
CA ARG A 10 -7.18 46.59 -16.35
C ARG A 10 -8.13 45.49 -15.87
N ARG A 11 -9.42 45.58 -16.21
CA ARG A 11 -10.41 44.56 -15.86
C ARG A 11 -10.13 43.24 -16.58
N LEU A 12 -9.69 43.29 -17.84
CA LEU A 12 -9.33 42.10 -18.61
C LEU A 12 -8.09 41.39 -18.03
N ILE A 13 -7.07 42.15 -17.62
CA ILE A 13 -5.86 41.60 -16.96
C ILE A 13 -6.22 40.96 -15.61
N LEU A 14 -7.09 41.60 -14.82
CA LEU A 14 -7.54 41.05 -13.55
C LEU A 14 -8.35 39.75 -13.72
N LEU A 15 -9.20 39.67 -14.74
CA LEU A 15 -9.96 38.46 -15.07
C LEU A 15 -9.06 37.32 -15.57
N LEU A 16 -8.06 37.63 -16.39
CA LEU A 16 -7.06 36.65 -16.85
C LEU A 16 -6.19 36.14 -15.69
N ALA A 17 -5.74 37.03 -14.80
CA ALA A 17 -4.97 36.66 -13.62
C ALA A 17 -5.80 35.80 -12.65
N ALA A 18 -7.07 36.13 -12.42
CA ALA A 18 -7.97 35.33 -11.59
C ALA A 18 -8.23 33.94 -12.19
N GLY A 19 -8.41 33.84 -13.52
CA GLY A 19 -8.55 32.55 -14.21
C GLY A 19 -7.30 31.67 -14.08
N LEU A 20 -6.10 32.26 -14.19
CA LEU A 20 -4.84 31.55 -14.03
C LEU A 20 -4.66 30.98 -12.61
N VAL A 21 -5.02 31.75 -11.58
CA VAL A 21 -4.96 31.33 -10.18
C VAL A 21 -5.89 30.15 -9.91
N ILE A 22 -7.10 30.16 -10.47
CA ILE A 22 -8.09 29.07 -10.29
C ILE A 22 -7.58 27.77 -10.94
N VAL A 23 -7.06 27.85 -12.17
CA VAL A 23 -6.50 26.67 -12.88
C VAL A 23 -5.30 26.09 -12.13
N CYS A 24 -4.40 26.94 -11.62
CA CYS A 24 -3.28 26.49 -10.80
C CYS A 24 -3.76 25.83 -9.48
N PHE A 25 -4.80 26.36 -8.83
CA PHE A 25 -5.33 25.80 -7.59
C PHE A 25 -5.97 24.42 -7.81
N SER A 26 -6.73 24.25 -8.90
CA SER A 26 -7.34 22.96 -9.26
C SER A 26 -6.31 21.90 -9.65
N PHE A 27 -5.19 22.29 -10.28
CA PHE A 27 -4.10 21.38 -10.60
C PHE A 27 -3.26 20.98 -9.36
N LEU A 28 -3.20 21.84 -8.33
CA LEU A 28 -2.53 21.50 -7.08
C LEU A 28 -3.37 20.52 -6.22
N GLN A 29 -4.70 20.63 -6.22
CA GLN A 29 -5.55 19.77 -5.40
C GLN A 29 -5.58 18.31 -5.87
N SER A 30 -5.39 18.03 -7.16
CA SER A 30 -5.37 16.64 -7.68
C SER A 30 -4.12 15.85 -7.30
N GLN A 31 -3.10 16.49 -6.72
CA GLN A 31 -1.82 15.87 -6.35
C GLN A 31 -1.68 15.61 -4.85
N ILE A 32 -2.64 16.04 -4.02
CA ILE A 32 -2.61 15.80 -2.58
C ILE A 32 -3.36 14.50 -2.29
N HIS A 33 -2.76 13.37 -2.68
CA HIS A 33 -3.07 12.10 -2.03
C HIS A 33 -2.19 12.04 -0.79
N ALA A 34 -2.80 12.07 0.39
CA ALA A 34 -2.08 11.90 1.65
C ALA A 34 -1.29 10.59 1.57
N ALA A 35 -0.05 10.61 2.08
CA ALA A 35 0.73 9.39 2.21
C ALA A 35 -0.10 8.40 3.05
N SER A 36 -0.31 7.19 2.52
CA SER A 36 -1.06 6.15 3.22
C SER A 36 -0.36 5.86 4.57
N GLU A 37 -1.12 5.94 5.65
CA GLU A 37 -0.66 5.50 6.97
C GLU A 37 -0.49 3.97 6.95
N ALA A 38 0.38 3.43 7.80
CA ALA A 38 0.48 1.98 7.91
C ALA A 38 -0.85 1.41 8.45
N PRO A 39 -1.39 0.33 7.85
CA PRO A 39 -2.64 -0.25 8.30
C PRO A 39 -2.52 -0.82 9.72
N LYS A 40 -3.64 -0.90 10.42
CA LYS A 40 -3.68 -1.56 11.72
C LYS A 40 -3.47 -3.07 11.54
N VAL A 41 -2.55 -3.63 12.30
CA VAL A 41 -2.29 -5.07 12.36
C VAL A 41 -2.52 -5.56 13.78
N ASP A 42 -3.43 -6.51 13.94
CA ASP A 42 -3.70 -7.19 15.21
C ASP A 42 -3.13 -8.61 15.14
N LEU A 43 -2.05 -8.86 15.89
CA LEU A 43 -1.38 -10.15 15.93
C LEU A 43 -1.84 -10.95 17.13
N ASN A 44 -2.42 -12.12 16.86
CA ASN A 44 -2.67 -13.18 17.80
C ASN A 44 -1.46 -14.14 17.82
N PRO A 45 -0.62 -14.11 18.87
CA PRO A 45 0.52 -15.02 19.01
C PRO A 45 0.12 -16.38 19.60
N ASP A 46 -1.15 -16.59 19.95
CA ASP A 46 -1.59 -17.80 20.65
C ASP A 46 -1.53 -19.02 19.73
N ASN A 47 -1.24 -20.19 20.31
CA ASN A 47 -1.11 -21.48 19.61
C ASN A 47 0.04 -21.57 18.61
N VAL A 48 0.97 -20.61 18.61
CA VAL A 48 2.22 -20.73 17.86
C VAL A 48 3.10 -21.82 18.46
N GLY A 49 3.70 -22.64 17.58
CA GLY A 49 4.69 -23.64 17.96
C GLY A 49 5.74 -23.84 16.87
N PRO A 50 6.84 -24.53 17.17
CA PRO A 50 7.25 -25.07 18.47
C PRO A 50 7.82 -24.02 19.43
N ARG A 51 8.11 -22.80 18.96
CA ARG A 51 8.66 -21.71 19.78
C ARG A 51 7.58 -20.66 20.06
N ALA A 52 7.49 -20.22 21.31
CA ALA A 52 6.64 -19.07 21.68
C ALA A 52 7.21 -17.76 21.13
N ILE A 53 6.34 -16.81 20.78
CA ILE A 53 6.77 -15.48 20.33
C ILE A 53 6.95 -14.58 21.56
N GLU A 54 8.13 -13.96 21.68
CA GLU A 54 8.41 -12.99 22.73
C GLU A 54 7.63 -11.69 22.49
N GLU A 55 7.28 -10.96 23.55
CA GLU A 55 6.45 -9.74 23.44
C GLU A 55 7.04 -8.68 22.48
N LEU A 56 8.36 -8.47 22.54
CA LEU A 56 9.05 -7.55 21.64
C LEU A 56 9.04 -8.04 20.19
N THR A 57 9.20 -9.34 19.97
CA THR A 57 9.10 -9.98 18.66
C THR A 57 7.69 -9.78 18.09
N SER A 58 6.65 -10.01 18.89
CA SER A 58 5.24 -9.80 18.50
C SER A 58 4.97 -8.37 18.03
N LYS A 59 5.40 -7.37 18.80
CA LYS A 59 5.28 -5.95 18.42
C LYS A 59 6.05 -5.62 17.13
N THR A 60 7.24 -6.20 16.98
CA THR A 60 8.09 -5.99 15.81
C THR A 60 7.47 -6.60 14.55
N ILE A 61 6.94 -7.82 14.63
CA ILE A 61 6.23 -8.49 13.53
C ILE A 61 5.03 -7.67 13.08
N ALA A 62 4.16 -7.24 14.01
CA ALA A 62 2.98 -6.46 13.67
C ALA A 62 3.36 -5.14 12.98
N ARG A 63 4.36 -4.42 13.50
CA ARG A 63 4.89 -3.19 12.90
C ARG A 63 5.47 -3.42 11.51
N ASP A 64 6.31 -4.43 11.34
CA ASP A 64 7.02 -4.64 10.08
C ASP A 64 6.08 -5.18 9.00
N TYR A 65 5.11 -6.01 9.37
CA TYR A 65 4.06 -6.46 8.47
C TYR A 65 3.15 -5.31 8.03
N ALA A 66 2.74 -4.41 8.95
CA ALA A 66 1.99 -3.21 8.59
C ALA A 66 2.75 -2.35 7.56
N ASN A 67 4.05 -2.13 7.78
CA ASN A 67 4.87 -1.38 6.84
C ASN A 67 5.06 -2.09 5.50
N SER A 68 5.04 -3.43 5.46
CA SER A 68 5.05 -4.18 4.20
C SER A 68 3.81 -3.87 3.35
N TRP A 69 2.62 -3.83 3.95
CA TRP A 69 1.39 -3.47 3.24
C TRP A 69 1.38 -2.03 2.76
N LYS A 70 1.80 -1.09 3.62
CA LYS A 70 1.96 0.31 3.23
C LYS A 70 2.90 0.46 2.02
N THR A 71 4.08 -0.13 2.10
CA THR A 71 5.08 -0.02 1.02
C THR A 71 4.63 -0.72 -0.26
N MET A 72 3.92 -1.85 -0.15
CA MET A 72 3.30 -2.52 -1.29
C MET A 72 2.22 -1.67 -1.97
N ALA A 73 1.32 -1.07 -1.20
CA ALA A 73 0.28 -0.18 -1.72
C ALA A 73 0.90 1.02 -2.45
N GLU A 74 1.93 1.65 -1.85
CA GLU A 74 2.66 2.73 -2.50
C GLU A 74 3.41 2.27 -3.77
N ALA A 75 4.03 1.09 -3.75
CA ALA A 75 4.74 0.53 -4.89
C ALA A 75 3.82 0.27 -6.09
N LEU A 76 2.63 -0.28 -5.83
CA LEU A 76 1.63 -0.56 -6.86
C LEU A 76 1.00 0.71 -7.42
N ASP A 77 0.63 1.67 -6.57
CA ASP A 77 0.03 2.94 -7.03
C ASP A 77 1.04 3.82 -7.77
N LYS A 78 2.30 3.85 -7.32
CA LYS A 78 3.36 4.66 -7.96
C LYS A 78 4.09 3.93 -9.08
N ASN A 79 3.82 2.65 -9.30
CA ASN A 79 4.58 1.78 -10.21
C ASN A 79 6.10 1.80 -9.91
N ARG A 80 6.49 1.66 -8.64
CA ARG A 80 7.89 1.79 -8.17
C ARG A 80 8.33 0.54 -7.43
N VAL A 81 9.18 -0.27 -8.07
CA VAL A 81 9.69 -1.54 -7.52
C VAL A 81 10.63 -1.31 -6.34
N ASP A 82 11.42 -0.24 -6.36
CA ASP A 82 12.38 0.12 -5.32
C ASP A 82 11.71 0.37 -3.95
N LEU A 83 10.42 0.71 -3.93
CA LEU A 83 9.68 0.86 -2.68
C LEU A 83 9.45 -0.49 -1.95
N LEU A 84 9.60 -1.62 -2.64
CA LEU A 84 9.47 -2.96 -2.04
C LEU A 84 10.71 -3.38 -1.23
N ASP A 85 11.87 -2.76 -1.48
CA ASP A 85 13.17 -3.20 -0.94
C ASP A 85 13.23 -3.19 0.59
N GLY A 86 12.40 -2.34 1.22
CA GLY A 86 12.40 -2.17 2.67
C GLY A 86 11.71 -3.30 3.44
N TYR A 87 10.81 -4.06 2.83
CA TYR A 87 9.97 -5.04 3.56
C TYR A 87 9.68 -6.35 2.81
N PHE A 88 10.10 -6.48 1.54
CA PHE A 88 9.91 -7.69 0.76
C PHE A 88 11.24 -8.32 0.35
N THR A 89 11.25 -9.65 0.31
CA THR A 89 12.36 -10.46 -0.20
C THR A 89 11.81 -11.72 -0.86
N GLY A 90 12.68 -12.50 -1.51
CA GLY A 90 12.33 -13.78 -2.12
C GLY A 90 11.12 -13.74 -3.05
N PHE A 91 10.28 -14.78 -2.98
CA PHE A 91 9.17 -14.98 -3.92
C PHE A 91 8.13 -13.87 -3.90
N ALA A 92 7.84 -13.28 -2.73
CA ALA A 92 6.91 -12.16 -2.65
C ALA A 92 7.43 -10.94 -3.44
N LYS A 93 8.72 -10.61 -3.28
CA LYS A 93 9.35 -9.50 -4.01
C LYS A 93 9.36 -9.75 -5.51
N ASP A 94 9.68 -10.96 -5.94
CA ASP A 94 9.73 -11.31 -7.36
C ASP A 94 8.36 -11.19 -8.02
N LYS A 95 7.31 -11.74 -7.39
CA LYS A 95 5.92 -11.65 -7.86
C LYS A 95 5.44 -10.19 -7.97
N LEU A 96 5.69 -9.38 -6.94
CA LEU A 96 5.29 -7.96 -6.94
C LEU A 96 6.06 -7.15 -7.97
N THR A 97 7.36 -7.45 -8.16
CA THR A 97 8.18 -6.82 -9.20
C THR A 97 7.62 -7.11 -10.60
N GLN A 98 7.24 -8.37 -10.86
CA GLN A 98 6.62 -8.77 -12.12
C GLN A 98 5.25 -8.09 -12.31
N LEU A 99 4.43 -8.03 -11.26
CA LEU A 99 3.13 -7.35 -11.31
C LEU A 99 3.29 -5.86 -11.65
N ILE A 100 4.21 -5.15 -10.99
CA ILE A 100 4.49 -3.73 -11.28
C ILE A 100 5.02 -3.56 -12.72
N ALA A 101 5.87 -4.47 -13.20
CA ALA A 101 6.33 -4.44 -14.58
C ALA A 101 5.18 -4.60 -15.58
N GLN A 102 4.24 -5.51 -15.30
CA GLN A 102 3.03 -5.70 -16.10
C GLN A 102 2.14 -4.45 -16.09
N GLN A 103 1.89 -3.85 -14.92
CA GLN A 103 1.15 -2.58 -14.79
C GLN A 103 1.74 -1.47 -15.68
N LYS A 104 3.08 -1.33 -15.69
CA LYS A 104 3.76 -0.35 -16.55
C LYS A 104 3.56 -0.62 -18.04
N GLN A 105 3.52 -1.89 -18.45
CA GLN A 105 3.35 -2.27 -19.85
C GLN A 105 1.92 -2.04 -20.33
N THR A 106 0.93 -2.33 -19.50
CA THR A 106 -0.48 -2.25 -19.88
C THR A 106 -1.12 -0.89 -19.61
N GLY A 107 -0.53 -0.07 -18.75
CA GLY A 107 -1.15 1.17 -18.27
C GLY A 107 -2.17 0.96 -17.14
N VAL A 108 -2.38 -0.29 -16.74
CA VAL A 108 -3.24 -0.66 -15.60
C VAL A 108 -2.51 -0.39 -14.29
N ARG A 109 -3.23 0.05 -13.27
CA ARG A 109 -2.70 0.30 -11.93
C ARG A 109 -3.65 -0.24 -10.87
N ILE A 110 -3.08 -0.89 -9.86
CA ILE A 110 -3.81 -1.33 -8.66
C ILE A 110 -3.60 -0.29 -7.56
N ARG A 111 -4.67 0.04 -6.85
CA ARG A 111 -4.64 0.82 -5.62
C ARG A 111 -5.35 0.05 -4.52
N TYR A 112 -4.74 0.04 -3.34
CA TYR A 112 -5.33 -0.53 -2.13
C TYR A 112 -5.78 0.59 -1.19
N ASP A 113 -6.99 0.45 -0.67
CA ASP A 113 -7.44 1.07 0.57
C ASP A 113 -7.42 0.00 1.67
N ASP A 114 -6.40 0.04 2.51
CA ASP A 114 -6.14 -1.01 3.50
C ASP A 114 -6.78 -0.66 4.85
N ARG A 115 -7.78 -1.46 5.25
CA ARG A 115 -8.55 -1.24 6.48
C ARG A 115 -8.08 -2.10 7.64
N GLY A 116 -7.02 -2.90 7.44
CA GLY A 116 -6.33 -3.62 8.49
C GLY A 116 -6.37 -5.14 8.37
N HIS A 117 -5.63 -5.74 9.29
CA HIS A 117 -5.24 -7.15 9.27
C HIS A 117 -5.47 -7.80 10.62
N LYS A 118 -5.89 -9.07 10.59
CA LYS A 118 -5.89 -9.96 11.74
C LYS A 118 -4.95 -11.13 11.45
N LEU A 119 -3.84 -11.18 12.18
CA LEU A 119 -2.82 -12.21 12.03
C LEU A 119 -2.96 -13.27 13.11
N ASP A 120 -2.92 -14.53 12.71
CA ASP A 120 -2.69 -15.66 13.62
C ASP A 120 -1.30 -16.23 13.34
N ALA A 121 -0.47 -16.34 14.38
CA ALA A 121 0.82 -17.01 14.26
C ALA A 121 0.63 -18.53 14.20
N LEU A 122 1.05 -19.15 13.10
CA LEU A 122 0.88 -20.59 12.89
C LEU A 122 2.13 -21.38 13.27
N PHE A 123 3.29 -20.82 12.96
CA PHE A 123 4.58 -21.47 13.21
C PHE A 123 5.65 -20.43 13.48
N TYR A 124 6.48 -20.70 14.48
CA TYR A 124 7.72 -19.97 14.69
C TYR A 124 8.87 -20.96 14.88
N SER A 125 9.83 -20.89 13.95
CA SER A 125 10.98 -21.79 13.93
C SER A 125 11.75 -21.81 15.27
N PRO A 126 12.29 -22.97 15.71
CA PRO A 126 13.14 -23.03 16.90
C PRO A 126 14.35 -22.06 16.81
N SER A 127 14.97 -21.98 15.63
CA SER A 127 16.07 -21.06 15.28
C SER A 127 15.67 -19.59 15.33
N GLY A 128 14.38 -19.28 15.24
CA GLY A 128 13.87 -17.92 15.26
C GLY A 128 14.04 -17.16 13.94
N ASP A 129 14.35 -17.84 12.84
CA ASP A 129 14.69 -17.29 11.52
C ASP A 129 13.55 -17.39 10.49
N ALA A 130 12.42 -17.97 10.86
CA ALA A 130 11.21 -18.01 10.05
C ALA A 130 9.94 -18.02 10.90
N MET A 131 8.94 -17.25 10.47
CA MET A 131 7.60 -17.21 11.05
C MET A 131 6.54 -17.35 9.96
N GLN A 132 5.60 -18.26 10.16
CA GLN A 132 4.43 -18.41 9.30
C GLN A 132 3.20 -17.81 9.97
N LEU A 133 2.49 -16.97 9.25
CA LEU A 133 1.31 -16.28 9.71
C LEU A 133 0.14 -16.58 8.78
N ARG A 134 -1.06 -16.60 9.33
CA ARG A 134 -2.30 -16.50 8.56
C ARG A 134 -2.87 -15.12 8.76
N ASP A 135 -3.09 -14.41 7.67
CA ASP A 135 -3.69 -13.09 7.66
C ASP A 135 -5.13 -13.14 7.17
N ARG A 136 -5.99 -12.35 7.80
CA ARG A 136 -7.33 -11.98 7.33
C ARG A 136 -7.35 -10.47 7.17
N ALA A 137 -7.22 -10.02 5.93
CA ALA A 137 -7.13 -8.62 5.55
C ALA A 137 -8.49 -8.09 5.05
N GLN A 138 -8.77 -6.82 5.35
CA GLN A 138 -9.93 -6.10 4.82
C GLN A 138 -9.45 -5.02 3.86
N LEU A 139 -9.70 -5.20 2.56
CA LEU A 139 -9.14 -4.36 1.51
C LEU A 139 -10.23 -3.77 0.62
N GLY A 140 -10.12 -2.47 0.33
CA GLY A 140 -10.68 -1.86 -0.87
C GLY A 140 -9.68 -2.01 -2.01
N ILE A 141 -10.11 -2.51 -3.16
CA ILE A 141 -9.25 -2.76 -4.31
C ILE A 141 -9.79 -2.00 -5.52
N GLU A 142 -9.03 -1.00 -5.97
CA GLU A 142 -9.31 -0.29 -7.21
C GLU A 142 -8.35 -0.76 -8.31
N ILE A 143 -8.90 -1.04 -9.49
CA ILE A 143 -8.12 -1.21 -10.72
C ILE A 143 -8.40 0.00 -11.61
N LEU A 144 -7.33 0.69 -12.00
CA LEU A 144 -7.37 1.87 -12.84
C LEU A 144 -6.75 1.57 -14.19
N ASP A 145 -7.34 2.09 -15.27
CA ASP A 145 -6.76 2.11 -16.61
C ASP A 145 -6.70 3.57 -17.09
N GLY A 146 -5.49 4.06 -17.41
CA GLY A 146 -5.28 5.45 -17.80
C GLY A 146 -5.71 6.48 -16.73
N GLY A 147 -5.75 6.08 -15.45
CA GLY A 147 -6.20 6.91 -14.33
C GLY A 147 -7.71 6.89 -14.07
N LYS A 148 -8.48 6.17 -14.88
CA LYS A 148 -9.92 5.94 -14.65
C LYS A 148 -10.10 4.64 -13.89
N VAL A 149 -10.86 4.66 -12.80
CA VAL A 149 -11.27 3.44 -12.09
C VAL A 149 -12.18 2.61 -13.00
N ILE A 150 -11.77 1.38 -13.30
CA ILE A 150 -12.50 0.41 -14.13
C ILE A 150 -13.05 -0.77 -13.31
N HIS A 151 -12.50 -0.99 -12.11
CA HIS A 151 -12.99 -1.96 -11.13
C HIS A 151 -12.81 -1.37 -9.73
N ASN A 152 -13.78 -1.63 -8.85
CA ASN A 152 -13.71 -1.28 -7.44
C ASN A 152 -14.46 -2.36 -6.65
N GLU A 153 -13.81 -2.95 -5.66
CA GLU A 153 -14.42 -3.91 -4.77
C GLU A 153 -13.93 -3.80 -3.33
N GLU A 154 -14.79 -4.24 -2.42
CA GLU A 154 -14.47 -4.43 -1.02
C GLU A 154 -14.33 -5.92 -0.76
N ALA A 155 -13.13 -6.35 -0.33
CA ALA A 155 -12.78 -7.76 -0.21
C ALA A 155 -12.28 -8.10 1.19
N ASN A 156 -12.70 -9.28 1.68
CA ASN A 156 -12.06 -9.96 2.81
C ASN A 156 -11.13 -11.02 2.23
N MET A 157 -9.83 -10.83 2.38
CA MET A 157 -8.81 -11.70 1.80
C MET A 157 -8.12 -12.49 2.89
N GLN A 158 -7.83 -13.76 2.62
CA GLN A 158 -7.02 -14.58 3.52
C GLN A 158 -5.67 -14.88 2.88
N TYR A 159 -4.58 -14.62 3.60
CA TYR A 159 -3.23 -14.93 3.16
C TYR A 159 -2.53 -15.91 4.09
N LEU A 160 -1.67 -16.74 3.49
CA LEU A 160 -0.59 -17.41 4.18
C LEU A 160 0.69 -16.60 3.93
N VAL A 161 1.35 -16.19 5.00
CA VAL A 161 2.52 -15.31 4.97
C VAL A 161 3.71 -16.07 5.53
N LEU A 162 4.86 -15.95 4.87
CA LEU A 162 6.15 -16.32 5.44
C LEU A 162 6.99 -15.07 5.65
N MET A 163 7.38 -14.82 6.90
CA MET A 163 8.32 -13.76 7.25
C MET A 163 9.66 -14.34 7.72
N THR A 164 10.75 -13.66 7.38
CA THR A 164 12.11 -14.00 7.81
C THR A 164 12.82 -12.74 8.31
N PRO A 165 13.73 -12.82 9.30
CA PRO A 165 14.46 -11.65 9.77
C PRO A 165 15.43 -11.14 8.70
N GLY A 166 15.49 -9.83 8.55
CA GLY A 166 16.53 -9.08 7.86
C GLY A 166 17.53 -8.47 8.86
N ALA A 167 18.20 -7.39 8.48
CA ALA A 167 19.20 -6.74 9.34
C ALA A 167 18.59 -6.14 10.63
N ASP A 168 17.45 -5.47 10.52
CA ASP A 168 16.83 -4.68 11.60
C ASP A 168 15.29 -4.81 11.66
N ARG A 169 14.72 -5.69 10.83
CA ARG A 169 13.28 -5.82 10.61
C ARG A 169 12.93 -7.21 10.10
N TRP A 170 11.66 -7.58 10.17
CA TRP A 170 11.13 -8.75 9.50
C TRP A 170 10.71 -8.43 8.06
N LEU A 171 11.03 -9.34 7.14
CA LEU A 171 10.75 -9.20 5.72
C LEU A 171 9.72 -10.24 5.29
N VAL A 172 8.75 -9.85 4.47
CA VAL A 172 7.81 -10.76 3.82
C VAL A 172 8.54 -11.48 2.69
N ARG A 173 8.70 -12.80 2.85
CA ARG A 173 9.37 -13.68 1.89
C ARG A 173 8.40 -14.35 0.93
N ASP A 174 7.21 -14.69 1.41
CA ASP A 174 6.10 -15.20 0.59
C ASP A 174 4.77 -14.67 1.11
N LEU A 175 3.85 -14.42 0.19
CA LEU A 175 2.50 -13.91 0.45
C LEU A 175 1.57 -14.61 -0.54
N VAL A 176 0.71 -15.48 -0.03
CA VAL A 176 -0.10 -16.38 -0.86
C VAL A 176 -1.56 -16.25 -0.46
N THR A 177 -2.42 -15.88 -1.40
CA THR A 177 -3.87 -15.91 -1.18
C THR A 177 -4.33 -17.35 -0.99
N THR A 178 -5.15 -17.58 0.03
CA THR A 178 -5.72 -18.89 0.36
C THR A 178 -7.24 -18.80 0.44
N PRO A 179 -7.98 -19.90 0.20
CA PRO A 179 -9.40 -19.95 0.51
C PRO A 179 -9.63 -19.69 2.01
N GLU A 180 -10.75 -19.05 2.36
CA GLU A 180 -11.14 -18.91 3.76
C GLU A 180 -11.28 -20.32 4.38
N VAL A 181 -10.53 -20.57 5.44
CA VAL A 181 -10.65 -21.82 6.20
C VAL A 181 -11.58 -21.53 7.36
N LYS A 182 -12.83 -21.99 7.28
CA LYS A 182 -13.74 -21.92 8.43
C LYS A 182 -13.15 -22.72 9.60
N PRO A 183 -13.19 -22.18 10.83
CA PRO A 183 -12.65 -22.85 12.01
C PRO A 183 -13.32 -24.19 12.28
#